data_AF-A0AAU5DDT3-F1
#
_entry.id   AF-A0AAU5DDT3-F1
#
_cell.length_a   1.000
_cell.length_b   1.000
_cell.length_c   1.000
_cell.angle_alpha   90.00
_cell.angle_beta   90.00
_cell.angle_gamma   90.00
#
_symmetry.space_group_name_H-M   'P 1'
#
loop_
_entity.id
_entity.type
_entity.pdbx_description
1 polymer ?
#
loop_
_entity_poly.entity_id
_entity_poly.type
_entity_poly.pdbx_seq_one_letter_code
_entity_poly.pdbx_strand_id
1 'polypeptide(L)'
;MDEVVHYDGPAQFREVNDAWMRLATRFGLFGKDREFLLCVRADDASDSVWARVRLGDDWNIAGRVPNAIRGPWTGGLLTMSLSGSVVILGTTYEEYMSVLALPAPHRAPVVRRYARYVIEQGDLSEPERENLTAWLDRD
;
A
#
# COMPACT_ATOMS: atom_id res chain seq x y z
N MET A 1 10.09 6.81 1.76
CA MET A 1 10.34 7.80 0.69
C MET A 1 9.00 8.28 0.21
N ASP A 2 8.80 9.59 0.17
CA ASP A 2 7.52 10.21 -0.22
C ASP A 2 7.72 10.99 -1.53
N GLU A 3 6.88 10.74 -2.53
CA GLU A 3 6.82 11.50 -3.77
C GLU A 3 5.51 12.27 -3.84
N VAL A 4 5.60 13.61 -3.90
CA VAL A 4 4.47 14.53 -3.91
C VAL A 4 4.23 15.05 -5.33
N VAL A 5 2.97 15.09 -5.74
CA VAL A 5 2.51 15.58 -7.06
C VAL A 5 1.42 16.62 -6.84
N HIS A 6 1.69 17.86 -7.22
CA HIS A 6 0.76 19.00 -7.06
C HIS A 6 -0.27 19.09 -8.19
N TYR A 7 -1.39 19.77 -7.94
CA TYR A 7 -2.46 19.97 -8.92
C TYR A 7 -2.19 21.12 -9.92
N ASP A 8 -1.06 21.06 -10.62
CA ASP A 8 -0.56 22.19 -11.44
C ASP A 8 -0.94 22.13 -12.94
N GLY A 9 -1.67 21.11 -13.39
CA GLY A 9 -2.03 20.96 -14.80
C GLY A 9 -2.59 19.57 -15.12
N PRO A 10 -2.80 19.18 -16.39
CA PRO A 10 -3.37 17.87 -16.75
C PRO A 10 -2.39 16.68 -16.67
N ALA A 11 -1.11 16.94 -16.39
CA ALA A 11 -0.06 15.92 -16.36
C ALA A 11 0.08 15.20 -15.00
N GLN A 12 -0.47 15.76 -13.92
CA GLN A 12 -0.37 15.18 -12.57
C GLN A 12 -0.82 13.72 -12.47
N PHE A 13 -1.84 13.32 -13.23
CA PHE A 13 -2.27 11.91 -13.24
C PHE A 13 -1.21 10.97 -13.80
N ARG A 14 -0.44 11.42 -14.80
CA ARG A 14 0.69 10.64 -15.30
C ARG A 14 1.82 10.64 -14.28
N GLU A 15 2.12 11.79 -13.70
CA GLU A 15 3.21 11.95 -12.73
C GLU A 15 3.02 11.07 -11.49
N VAL A 16 1.79 10.96 -10.98
CA VAL A 16 1.50 10.11 -9.81
C VAL A 16 1.57 8.61 -10.15
N ASN A 17 1.15 8.22 -11.35
CA ASN A 17 1.33 6.85 -11.85
C ASN A 17 2.82 6.52 -11.97
N ASP A 18 3.60 7.43 -12.54
CA ASP A 18 5.04 7.26 -12.70
C ASP A 18 5.75 7.21 -11.34
N ALA A 19 5.34 8.06 -10.38
CA ALA A 19 5.85 8.05 -9.01
C ALA A 19 5.62 6.69 -8.34
N TRP A 20 4.40 6.16 -8.42
CA TRP A 20 4.11 4.84 -7.88
C TRP A 20 4.89 3.74 -8.57
N MET A 21 4.98 3.74 -9.90
CA MET A 21 5.73 2.72 -10.64
C MET A 21 7.22 2.76 -10.28
N ARG A 22 7.80 3.96 -10.17
CA ARG A 22 9.20 4.17 -9.75
C ARG A 22 9.42 3.60 -8.36
N LEU A 23 8.58 3.95 -7.39
CA LEU A 23 8.72 3.49 -6.01
C LEU A 23 8.49 1.96 -5.91
N ALA A 24 7.47 1.43 -6.58
CA ALA A 24 7.16 0.00 -6.61
C ALA A 24 8.31 -0.83 -7.17
N THR A 25 8.92 -0.36 -8.27
CA THR A 25 10.09 -1.00 -8.86
C THR A 25 11.32 -0.85 -7.97
N ARG A 26 11.60 0.37 -7.50
CA ARG A 26 12.79 0.69 -6.71
C ARG A 26 12.87 -0.11 -5.41
N PHE A 27 11.74 -0.25 -4.72
CA PHE A 27 11.73 -0.92 -3.42
C PHE A 27 11.40 -2.41 -3.50
N GLY A 28 10.98 -2.92 -4.68
CA GLY A 28 10.69 -4.34 -4.86
C GLY A 28 9.30 -4.72 -4.35
N LEU A 29 8.27 -3.96 -4.72
CA LEU A 29 6.87 -4.31 -4.43
C LEU A 29 6.48 -5.61 -5.14
N PHE A 30 6.95 -5.79 -6.36
CA PHE A 30 6.54 -6.87 -7.25
C PHE A 30 7.31 -8.17 -7.01
N GLY A 31 6.58 -9.27 -6.85
CA GLY A 31 7.12 -10.62 -6.84
C GLY A 31 7.36 -11.20 -8.24
N LYS A 32 7.65 -12.51 -8.30
CA LYS A 32 7.69 -13.28 -9.54
C LYS A 32 6.34 -13.11 -10.25
N ASP A 33 6.36 -12.75 -11.53
CA ASP A 33 5.18 -12.46 -12.36
C ASP A 33 4.48 -11.11 -12.12
N ARG A 34 5.14 -10.15 -11.48
CA ARG A 34 4.58 -8.82 -11.17
C ARG A 34 3.41 -8.85 -10.17
N GLU A 35 3.43 -9.82 -9.27
CA GLU A 35 2.38 -10.00 -8.27
C GLU A 35 2.64 -9.25 -6.97
N PHE A 36 1.57 -8.79 -6.32
CA PHE A 36 1.62 -8.06 -5.05
C PHE A 36 0.25 -8.13 -4.35
N LEU A 37 0.16 -7.61 -3.12
CA LEU A 37 -1.08 -7.48 -2.37
C LEU A 37 -1.67 -6.09 -2.56
N LEU A 38 -2.97 -6.03 -2.84
CA LEU A 38 -3.77 -4.82 -2.93
C LEU A 38 -4.85 -4.86 -1.85
N CYS A 39 -4.92 -3.82 -1.02
CA CYS A 39 -5.99 -3.67 -0.05
C CYS A 39 -7.27 -3.25 -0.77
N VAL A 40 -8.28 -4.13 -0.77
CA VAL A 40 -9.57 -3.93 -1.42
C VAL A 40 -10.69 -3.92 -0.38
N ARG A 41 -11.73 -3.13 -0.59
CA ARG A 41 -12.99 -3.26 0.15
C ARG A 41 -13.87 -4.29 -0.58
N ALA A 42 -14.34 -5.31 0.15
CA ALA A 42 -15.35 -6.21 -0.41
C ALA A 42 -16.72 -5.50 -0.48
N ASP A 43 -17.51 -5.80 -1.51
CA ASP A 43 -18.75 -5.07 -1.85
C ASP A 43 -19.83 -5.09 -0.74
N ASP A 44 -19.69 -5.96 0.26
CA ASP A 44 -20.61 -6.19 1.38
C ASP A 44 -19.95 -6.16 2.78
N ALA A 45 -18.63 -5.93 2.88
CA ALA A 45 -17.91 -5.93 4.16
C ALA A 45 -17.69 -4.52 4.71
N SER A 46 -17.75 -4.39 6.04
CA SER A 46 -17.22 -3.21 6.75
C SER A 46 -15.69 -3.11 6.62
N ASP A 47 -15.04 -4.25 6.36
CA ASP A 47 -13.60 -4.42 6.51
C ASP A 47 -12.91 -4.51 5.15
N SER A 48 -11.66 -4.02 5.10
CA SER A 48 -10.81 -4.16 3.92
C SER A 48 -10.06 -5.48 3.98
N VAL A 49 -9.91 -6.14 2.83
CA VAL A 49 -9.20 -7.42 2.68
C VAL A 49 -8.00 -7.25 1.75
N TRP A 50 -6.99 -8.11 1.92
CA TRP A 50 -5.84 -8.15 1.02
C TRP A 50 -6.10 -9.11 -0.13
N ALA A 51 -6.13 -8.59 -1.36
CA ALA A 51 -6.19 -9.39 -2.57
C ALA A 51 -4.80 -9.56 -3.18
N ARG A 52 -4.41 -10.80 -3.50
CA ARG A 52 -3.24 -11.04 -4.35
C ARG A 52 -3.61 -10.72 -5.79
N VAL A 53 -2.89 -9.78 -6.40
CA VAL A 53 -3.13 -9.30 -7.75
C VAL A 53 -1.85 -9.35 -8.57
N ARG A 54 -2.01 -9.31 -9.90
CA ARG A 54 -0.91 -9.24 -10.86
C ARG A 54 -0.98 -7.93 -11.63
N LEU A 55 0.14 -7.24 -11.77
CA LEU A 55 0.23 -6.02 -12.57
C LEU A 55 -0.03 -6.34 -14.05
N GLY A 56 -1.06 -5.72 -14.61
CA GLY A 56 -1.31 -5.69 -16.05
C GLY A 56 -0.45 -4.65 -16.77
N ASP A 57 -0.48 -4.66 -18.09
CA ASP A 57 0.32 -3.72 -18.90
C ASP A 57 -0.30 -2.30 -18.92
N ASP A 58 -1.62 -2.18 -18.74
CA ASP A 58 -2.36 -0.90 -18.72
C ASP A 58 -2.58 -0.36 -17.30
N TRP A 59 -1.56 -0.44 -16.43
CA TRP A 59 -1.68 -0.01 -15.04
C TRP A 59 -1.95 1.50 -14.90
N ASN A 60 -2.92 1.86 -14.05
CA ASN A 60 -3.28 3.25 -13.77
C ASN A 60 -3.95 3.39 -12.39
N ILE A 61 -3.22 3.93 -11.40
CA ILE A 61 -3.72 4.22 -10.04
C ILE A 61 -4.38 5.59 -9.90
N ALA A 62 -4.04 6.52 -10.79
CA ALA A 62 -4.71 7.81 -10.91
C ALA A 62 -6.17 7.65 -11.38
N GLY A 63 -6.54 6.45 -11.83
CA GLY A 63 -7.88 6.05 -12.19
C GLY A 63 -8.33 6.52 -13.58
N ARG A 64 -9.54 6.11 -13.96
CA ARG A 64 -10.32 6.63 -15.11
C ARG A 64 -11.18 7.85 -14.74
N VAL A 65 -11.14 8.27 -13.48
CA VAL A 65 -11.94 9.38 -12.94
C VAL A 65 -11.00 10.56 -12.69
N PRO A 66 -11.27 11.75 -13.23
CA PRO A 66 -10.46 12.93 -12.94
C PRO A 66 -10.39 13.19 -11.44
N ASN A 67 -9.20 13.54 -10.95
CA ASN A 67 -8.93 14.13 -9.62
C ASN A 67 -8.94 13.19 -8.41
N ALA A 68 -8.58 11.90 -8.53
CA ALA A 68 -8.36 11.06 -7.34
C ALA A 68 -7.47 9.83 -7.56
N ILE A 69 -6.56 9.55 -6.63
CA ILE A 69 -6.12 8.16 -6.41
C ILE A 69 -7.28 7.45 -5.69
N ARG A 70 -8.08 6.69 -6.44
CA ARG A 70 -9.00 5.72 -5.84
C ARG A 70 -8.39 4.34 -5.96
N GLY A 71 -7.69 3.92 -4.92
CA GLY A 71 -7.57 2.50 -4.67
C GLY A 71 -8.92 1.93 -4.21
N PRO A 72 -9.02 0.61 -4.05
CA PRO A 72 -10.26 -0.03 -3.65
C PRO A 72 -10.61 0.15 -2.16
N TRP A 73 -9.92 1.07 -1.46
CA TRP A 73 -10.26 1.56 -0.13
C TRP A 73 -10.62 3.07 -0.21
N THR A 74 -11.53 3.53 0.65
CA THR A 74 -11.88 4.94 0.82
C THR A 74 -10.64 5.79 1.09
N GLY A 75 -10.30 6.69 0.16
CA GLY A 75 -9.32 7.76 0.38
C GLY A 75 -7.91 7.49 -0.16
N GLY A 76 -7.63 6.34 -0.77
CA GLY A 76 -6.30 6.10 -1.33
C GLY A 76 -6.05 4.69 -1.84
N LEU A 77 -4.78 4.42 -2.12
CA LEU A 77 -4.24 3.14 -2.55
C LEU A 77 -3.37 2.57 -1.42
N LEU A 78 -3.54 1.29 -1.09
CA LEU A 78 -2.64 0.60 -0.18
C LEU A 78 -2.20 -0.72 -0.81
N THR A 79 -0.89 -0.86 -1.00
CA THR A 79 -0.27 -2.04 -1.63
C THR A 79 0.88 -2.55 -0.78
N MET A 80 1.14 -3.86 -0.86
CA MET A 80 2.20 -4.52 -0.10
C MET A 80 2.86 -5.63 -0.92
N SER A 81 4.17 -5.80 -0.78
CA SER A 81 4.87 -6.96 -1.34
C SER A 81 4.36 -8.26 -0.72
N LEU A 82 4.37 -9.39 -1.44
CA LEU A 82 3.90 -10.68 -0.90
C LEU A 82 4.62 -11.11 0.40
N SER A 83 5.87 -10.70 0.58
CA SER A 83 6.70 -10.95 1.78
C SER A 83 6.37 -10.03 2.96
N GLY A 84 5.59 -8.97 2.75
CA GLY A 84 5.38 -7.88 3.72
C GLY A 84 6.62 -7.01 3.98
N SER A 85 7.64 -7.03 3.09
CA SER A 85 8.87 -6.25 3.26
C SER A 85 8.76 -4.81 2.75
N VAL A 86 7.74 -4.48 1.96
CA VAL A 86 7.49 -3.15 1.43
C VAL A 86 6.00 -2.87 1.47
N VAL A 87 5.63 -1.68 1.94
CA VAL A 87 4.28 -1.11 1.80
C VAL A 87 4.40 0.15 0.94
N ILE A 88 3.50 0.30 -0.04
CA ILE A 88 3.35 1.54 -0.81
C ILE A 88 1.92 2.04 -0.67
N LEU A 89 1.80 3.27 -0.22
CA LEU A 89 0.55 3.98 -0.03
C LEU A 89 0.44 5.10 -1.04
N GLY A 90 -0.74 5.30 -1.60
CA GLY A 90 -1.11 6.49 -2.36
C GLY A 90 -2.25 7.19 -1.64
N THR A 91 -2.18 8.50 -1.49
CA THR A 91 -3.25 9.28 -0.85
C THR A 91 -3.46 10.60 -1.58
N THR A 92 -4.68 11.12 -1.49
CA THR A 92 -5.10 12.36 -2.13
C THR A 92 -5.37 13.40 -1.05
N TYR A 93 -4.78 14.58 -1.18
CA TYR A 93 -5.00 15.74 -0.33
C TYR A 93 -5.68 16.87 -1.12
N GLU A 94 -6.03 17.96 -0.44
CA GLU A 94 -6.69 19.12 -1.05
C GLU A 94 -5.88 19.79 -2.17
N GLU A 95 -4.55 19.80 -2.05
CA GLU A 95 -3.67 20.52 -2.99
C GLU A 95 -2.68 19.61 -3.74
N TYR A 96 -2.56 18.34 -3.35
CA TYR A 96 -1.59 17.42 -3.92
C TYR A 96 -1.98 15.95 -3.73
N MET A 97 -1.34 15.07 -4.48
CA MET A 97 -1.31 13.63 -4.26
C MET A 97 0.07 13.23 -3.73
N SER A 98 0.12 12.19 -2.90
CA SER A 98 1.38 11.62 -2.42
C SER A 98 1.41 10.12 -2.68
N VAL A 99 2.59 9.63 -3.03
CA VAL A 99 2.91 8.20 -3.01
C VAL A 99 4.07 7.96 -2.05
N LEU A 100 3.80 7.23 -0.98
CA LEU A 100 4.75 6.92 0.08
C LEU A 100 5.17 5.45 0.01
N ALA A 101 6.47 5.21 -0.13
CA ALA A 101 7.07 3.89 0.06
C ALA A 101 7.67 3.74 1.46
N LEU A 102 7.28 2.67 2.14
CA LEU A 102 7.79 2.24 3.44
C LEU A 102 8.48 0.87 3.28
N PRO A 103 9.80 0.84 3.00
CA PRO A 103 10.58 -0.39 3.06
C PRO A 103 10.81 -0.81 4.51
N ALA A 104 10.92 -2.12 4.75
CA ALA A 104 11.08 -2.73 6.07
C ALA A 104 10.08 -2.16 7.11
N PRO A 105 8.75 -2.22 6.84
CA PRO A 105 7.72 -1.65 7.72
C PRO A 105 7.79 -2.18 9.16
N HIS A 106 8.22 -3.43 9.36
CA HIS A 106 8.45 -4.03 10.69
C HIS A 106 9.50 -3.27 11.52
N ARG A 107 10.36 -2.45 10.93
CA ARG A 107 11.32 -1.60 11.65
C ARG A 107 10.76 -0.23 12.02
N ALA A 108 9.66 0.20 11.42
CA ALA A 108 9.08 1.53 11.66
C ALA A 108 8.42 1.60 13.05
N PRO A 109 8.79 2.56 13.94
CA PRO A 109 8.30 2.61 15.31
C PRO A 109 6.77 2.63 15.45
N VAL A 110 6.08 3.37 14.58
CA VAL A 110 4.60 3.47 14.59
C VAL A 110 3.95 2.12 14.23
N VAL A 111 4.50 1.42 13.24
CA VAL A 111 4.00 0.12 12.81
C VAL A 111 4.27 -0.94 13.88
N ARG A 112 5.47 -0.94 14.48
CA ARG A 112 5.82 -1.83 15.60
C ARG A 112 4.89 -1.63 16.79
N ARG A 113 4.61 -0.38 17.15
CA ARG A 113 3.70 -0.05 18.25
C ARG A 113 2.29 -0.59 17.99
N TYR A 114 1.77 -0.37 16.78
CA TYR A 114 0.45 -0.87 16.42
C TYR A 114 0.40 -2.41 16.37
N ALA A 115 1.38 -3.05 15.74
CA ALA A 115 1.46 -4.51 15.67
C ALA A 115 1.54 -5.15 17.06
N ARG A 116 2.30 -4.56 18.00
CA ARG A 116 2.32 -5.02 19.40
C ARG A 116 0.97 -4.88 20.09
N TYR A 117 0.28 -3.74 19.88
CA TYR A 117 -1.06 -3.57 20.39
C TYR A 117 -2.03 -4.62 19.84
N VAL A 118 -1.95 -4.94 18.54
CA VAL A 118 -2.77 -5.98 17.90
C VAL A 118 -2.43 -7.37 18.44
N ILE A 119 -1.16 -7.67 18.73
CA ILE A 119 -0.78 -8.90 19.44
C ILE A 119 -1.43 -8.90 20.83
N GLU A 120 -1.23 -7.86 21.64
CA GLU A 120 -1.65 -7.85 23.05
C GLU A 120 -3.17 -7.82 23.24
N GLN A 121 -3.90 -7.13 22.37
CA GLN A 121 -5.31 -6.77 22.57
C GLN A 121 -6.24 -7.22 21.44
N GLY A 122 -5.68 -7.67 20.31
CA GLY A 122 -6.46 -8.09 19.15
C GLY A 122 -7.02 -9.51 19.30
N ASP A 123 -8.12 -9.75 18.60
CA ASP A 123 -8.69 -11.09 18.41
C ASP A 123 -7.94 -11.78 17.27
N LEU A 124 -6.74 -12.28 17.59
CA LEU A 124 -5.92 -13.07 16.66
C LEU A 124 -5.99 -14.55 17.05
N SER A 125 -6.12 -15.42 16.05
CA SER A 125 -5.81 -16.83 16.24
C SER A 125 -4.32 -17.02 16.58
N GLU A 126 -3.98 -18.14 17.23
CA GLU A 126 -2.58 -18.45 17.58
C GLU A 126 -1.63 -18.40 16.36
N PRO A 127 -1.98 -18.98 15.19
CA PRO A 127 -1.13 -18.86 14.00
C PRO A 127 -0.91 -17.42 13.54
N GLU A 128 -1.93 -16.55 13.62
CA GLU A 128 -1.80 -15.14 13.25
C GLU A 128 -0.88 -14.38 14.20
N ARG A 129 -0.99 -14.66 15.50
CA ARG A 129 -0.14 -14.09 16.55
C ARG A 129 1.32 -14.49 16.36
N GLU A 130 1.59 -15.78 16.12
CA GLU A 130 2.92 -16.30 15.83
C GLU A 130 3.51 -15.65 14.58
N ASN A 131 2.75 -15.58 13.49
CA ASN A 131 3.19 -14.98 12.23
C ASN A 131 3.51 -13.49 12.37
N LEU A 132 2.67 -12.72 13.07
CA LEU A 132 2.89 -11.29 13.29
C LEU A 132 4.12 -11.04 14.18
N THR A 133 4.34 -11.90 15.18
CA THR A 133 5.52 -11.84 16.06
C THR A 133 6.79 -12.14 15.25
N ALA A 134 6.80 -13.24 14.50
CA ALA A 134 7.91 -13.62 13.63
C ALA A 134 8.21 -12.54 12.57
N TRP A 135 7.20 -11.83 12.09
CA TRP A 135 7.39 -10.70 11.16
C TRP A 135 8.03 -9.48 11.83
N LEU A 136 7.70 -9.18 13.09
CA LEU A 136 8.30 -8.08 13.86
C LEU A 136 9.78 -8.32 14.21
N ASP A 137 10.17 -9.59 14.33
CA ASP A 137 11.53 -9.98 14.71
C ASP A 137 12.46 -10.23 13.51
N ARG A 138 11.99 -9.93 12.29
CA ARG A 138 12.84 -9.97 11.10
C ARG A 138 13.93 -8.90 11.16
N ASP A 139 15.13 -9.28 10.74
CA ASP A 139 16.29 -8.41 10.74
C ASP A 139 16.13 -7.19 9.87
#